data_AF-A0A0N8SWR4-F1
#
_entry.id   AF-A0A0N8SWR4-F1
#
_cell.length_a   1.000
_cell.length_b   1.000
_cell.length_c   1.000
_cell.angle_alpha   90.00
_cell.angle_beta   90.00
_cell.angle_gamma   90.00
#
_symmetry.space_group_name_H-M   'P 1'
#
loop_
_entity.id
_entity.type
_entity.pdbx_description
1 polymer ?
#
loop_
_entity_poly.entity_id
_entity_poly.type
_entity_poly.pdbx_seq_one_letter_code
_entity_poly.pdbx_strand_id
1 'polypeptide(L)'
;MATTTLGVKLDDPTRERLKAAAHSIDRTPHWLIKQAIFNYLEKLESGATLLELNGATGKDSEDRGELAEDAGLQCFLDFAESIQPQSVLRAAITSAYRRPEQEVVPM
;
A
#
# COMPACT_ATOMS: atom_id res chain seq x y z
N MET A 1 -17.40 -8.47 -24.61
CA MET A 1 -17.48 -8.64 -23.15
C MET A 1 -18.88 -8.26 -22.72
N ALA A 2 -19.62 -9.15 -22.05
CA ALA A 2 -20.98 -8.86 -21.62
C ALA A 2 -20.97 -7.77 -20.52
N THR A 3 -21.73 -6.70 -20.71
CA THR A 3 -21.90 -5.63 -19.72
C THR A 3 -23.19 -5.86 -18.94
N THR A 4 -23.09 -6.08 -17.64
CA THR A 4 -24.24 -6.26 -16.75
C THR A 4 -24.44 -4.99 -15.92
N THR A 5 -25.65 -4.44 -15.92
CA THR A 5 -26.00 -3.26 -15.10
C THR A 5 -26.29 -3.70 -13.67
N LEU A 6 -25.53 -3.19 -12.71
CA LEU A 6 -25.74 -3.42 -11.28
C LEU A 6 -26.38 -2.18 -10.63
N GLY A 7 -27.50 -2.37 -9.93
CA GLY A 7 -28.15 -1.31 -9.15
C GLY A 7 -27.55 -1.21 -7.75
N VAL A 8 -27.16 -0.01 -7.32
CA VAL A 8 -26.64 0.26 -5.98
C VAL A 8 -27.66 1.11 -5.22
N LYS A 9 -28.05 0.67 -4.03
CA LYS A 9 -28.93 1.44 -3.13
C LYS A 9 -28.08 2.35 -2.25
N LEU A 10 -28.32 3.64 -2.34
CA LEU A 10 -27.65 4.67 -1.54
C LEU A 10 -28.73 5.51 -0.86
N ASP A 11 -28.45 5.98 0.35
CA ASP A 11 -29.23 6.98 1.04
C ASP A 11 -29.01 8.37 0.41
N ASP A 12 -30.02 9.25 0.54
CA ASP A 12 -29.99 10.60 -0.05
C ASP A 12 -28.77 11.44 0.35
N PRO A 13 -28.29 11.47 1.61
CA PRO A 13 -27.13 12.28 1.95
C PRO A 13 -25.82 11.72 1.37
N THR A 14 -25.72 10.40 1.17
CA THR A 14 -24.56 9.80 0.48
C THR A 14 -24.59 10.07 -1.01
N ARG A 15 -25.78 10.08 -1.63
CA ARG A 15 -25.94 10.48 -3.03
C ARG A 15 -25.48 11.92 -3.26
N GLU A 16 -25.85 12.86 -2.39
CA GLU A 16 -25.41 14.26 -2.53
C GLU A 16 -23.90 14.43 -2.30
N ARG A 17 -23.32 13.75 -1.29
CA ARG A 17 -21.85 13.70 -1.11
C ARG A 17 -21.14 13.18 -2.36
N LEU A 18 -21.67 12.14 -2.98
CA LEU A 18 -21.09 11.54 -4.18
C LEU A 18 -21.18 12.47 -5.40
N LYS A 19 -22.30 13.19 -5.56
CA LYS A 19 -22.44 14.22 -6.60
C LYS A 19 -21.46 15.37 -6.40
N ALA A 20 -21.32 15.88 -5.18
CA ALA A 20 -20.41 16.98 -4.87
C ALA A 20 -18.94 16.59 -5.15
N ALA A 21 -18.53 15.40 -4.70
CA ALA A 21 -17.18 14.88 -4.94
C ALA A 21 -16.90 14.63 -6.43
N ALA A 22 -17.89 14.16 -7.19
CA ALA A 22 -17.75 13.98 -8.63
C ALA A 22 -17.65 15.34 -9.36
N HIS A 23 -18.42 16.34 -8.92
CA HIS A 23 -18.39 17.68 -9.48
C HIS A 23 -17.06 18.39 -9.22
N SER A 24 -16.45 18.22 -8.04
CA SER A 24 -15.16 18.85 -7.72
C SER A 24 -13.99 18.34 -8.56
N ILE A 25 -14.14 17.18 -9.22
CA ILE A 25 -13.13 16.60 -10.12
C ILE A 25 -13.57 16.61 -11.59
N ASP A 26 -14.63 17.35 -11.93
CA ASP A 26 -15.23 17.42 -13.27
C ASP A 26 -15.56 16.02 -13.85
N ARG A 27 -16.19 15.16 -13.06
CA ARG A 27 -16.63 13.82 -13.48
C ARG A 27 -18.09 13.55 -13.13
N THR A 28 -18.64 12.49 -13.71
CA THR A 28 -20.01 12.05 -13.42
C THR A 28 -20.05 11.16 -12.18
N PRO A 29 -21.15 11.17 -11.41
CA PRO A 29 -21.36 10.24 -10.29
C PRO A 29 -21.15 8.77 -10.68
N HIS A 30 -21.59 8.38 -11.88
CA HIS A 30 -21.43 7.02 -12.38
C HIS A 30 -19.94 6.64 -12.59
N TRP A 31 -19.14 7.56 -13.15
CA TRP A 31 -17.70 7.36 -13.32
C TRP A 31 -17.01 7.19 -11.96
N LEU A 32 -17.35 8.03 -10.98
CA LEU A 32 -16.77 7.96 -9.63
C LEU A 32 -17.06 6.62 -8.95
N ILE A 33 -18.30 6.14 -9.02
CA ILE A 33 -18.69 4.83 -8.47
C ILE A 33 -17.87 3.71 -9.11
N LYS A 34 -17.74 3.74 -10.45
CA LYS A 34 -16.98 2.74 -11.18
C LYS A 34 -15.49 2.76 -10.78
N GLN A 35 -14.91 3.95 -10.65
CA GLN A 35 -13.52 4.13 -10.25
C GLN A 35 -13.28 3.66 -8.81
N ALA A 36 -14.19 3.96 -7.89
CA ALA A 36 -14.12 3.51 -6.50
C ALA A 36 -14.13 1.99 -6.39
N ILE A 37 -14.97 1.30 -7.17
CA ILE A 37 -15.02 -0.16 -7.23
C ILE A 37 -13.67 -0.74 -7.68
N PHE A 38 -13.09 -0.23 -8.77
CA PHE A 38 -11.80 -0.72 -9.25
C PHE A 38 -10.68 -0.54 -8.23
N ASN A 39 -10.60 0.65 -7.63
CA ASN A 39 -9.56 0.97 -6.65
C ASN A 39 -9.70 0.09 -5.38
N TYR A 40 -10.93 -0.19 -4.97
CA TYR A 40 -11.21 -1.07 -3.83
C TYR A 40 -10.83 -2.53 -4.13
N LEU A 41 -11.13 -3.03 -5.33
CA LEU A 41 -10.73 -4.37 -5.78
C LEU A 41 -9.20 -4.50 -5.89
N GLU A 42 -8.54 -3.53 -6.52
CA GLU A 42 -7.07 -3.51 -6.66
C GLU A 42 -6.38 -3.57 -5.28
N LYS A 43 -6.89 -2.81 -4.30
CA LYS A 43 -6.39 -2.86 -2.92
C LYS A 43 -6.59 -4.23 -2.29
N LEU A 44 -7.76 -4.85 -2.42
CA LEU A 44 -8.00 -6.22 -1.92
C LEU A 44 -7.10 -7.25 -2.59
N GLU A 45 -6.89 -7.15 -3.90
CA GLU A 45 -6.02 -8.04 -4.68
C GLU A 45 -4.54 -7.86 -4.30
N SER A 46 -4.13 -6.65 -3.91
CA SER A 46 -2.78 -6.36 -3.41
C SER A 46 -2.47 -6.92 -2.01
N GLY A 47 -3.46 -7.55 -1.35
CA GLY A 47 -3.32 -8.12 -0.01
C GLY A 47 -3.62 -7.15 1.13
N ALA A 48 -4.19 -5.97 0.83
CA ALA A 48 -4.60 -5.03 1.87
C ALA A 48 -5.73 -5.64 2.70
N THR A 49 -5.54 -5.68 4.02
CA THR A 49 -6.56 -6.23 4.92
C THR A 49 -7.70 -5.23 5.02
N LEU A 50 -8.96 -5.69 5.11
CA LEU A 50 -10.16 -4.85 5.20
C LEU A 50 -10.05 -3.71 6.26
N LEU A 51 -9.24 -3.93 7.29
CA LEU A 51 -8.91 -2.97 8.35
C LEU A 51 -8.14 -1.73 7.82
N GLU A 52 -7.22 -1.93 6.88
CA GLU A 52 -6.44 -0.88 6.22
C GLU A 52 -7.29 -0.08 5.23
N LEU A 53 -8.29 -0.72 4.59
CA LEU A 53 -9.21 -0.04 3.67
C LEU A 53 -10.21 0.89 4.38
N ASN A 54 -10.61 0.55 5.60
CA ASN A 54 -11.56 1.35 6.40
C ASN A 54 -10.91 2.51 7.16
N GLY A 55 -9.61 2.78 6.93
CA GLY A 55 -8.93 3.91 7.56
C GLY A 55 -8.76 3.75 9.07
N ALA A 56 -8.87 2.53 9.61
CA ALA A 56 -8.39 2.23 10.95
C ALA A 56 -6.86 2.16 10.89
N THR A 57 -6.22 3.33 10.79
CA THR A 57 -4.82 3.55 11.16
C THR A 57 -4.69 3.48 12.68
N GLY A 58 -5.21 2.41 13.26
CA GLY A 58 -5.07 2.05 14.67
C GLY A 58 -4.04 0.95 14.77
N LYS A 59 -2.77 1.37 14.83
CA LYS A 59 -1.72 0.76 15.65
C LYS A 59 -1.30 -0.71 15.52
N ASP A 60 -1.89 -1.58 14.71
CA ASP A 60 -1.45 -2.99 14.72
C ASP A 60 -0.44 -3.34 13.62
N SER A 61 0.72 -2.69 13.71
CA SER A 61 1.99 -3.23 13.19
C SER A 61 2.96 -3.49 14.36
N GLU A 62 2.44 -3.93 15.50
CA GLU A 62 3.22 -4.37 16.68
C GLU A 62 3.91 -5.74 16.49
N ASP A 63 4.33 -6.11 15.27
CA ASP A 63 5.29 -7.20 15.06
C ASP A 63 6.42 -6.83 14.09
N ARG A 64 6.81 -5.56 14.13
CA ARG A 64 8.14 -5.15 13.66
C ARG A 64 8.74 -4.33 14.79
N GLY A 65 9.56 -5.01 15.60
CA GLY A 65 10.07 -4.55 16.89
C GLY A 65 10.27 -3.03 16.99
N GLU A 66 9.77 -2.48 18.09
CA GLU A 66 9.91 -1.09 18.51
C GLU A 66 11.32 -0.56 18.21
N LEU A 67 11.47 0.15 17.10
CA LEU A 67 12.59 1.04 16.89
C LEU A 67 12.11 2.40 17.36
N ALA A 68 12.61 2.80 18.53
CA ALA A 68 12.34 4.06 19.18
C ALA A 68 12.28 5.21 18.16
N GLU A 69 11.31 6.10 18.36
CA GLU A 69 11.14 7.37 17.65
C GLU A 69 12.32 8.32 17.95
N ASP A 70 13.52 7.97 17.51
CA ASP A 70 14.57 8.96 17.33
C ASP A 70 14.33 9.57 15.95
N ALA A 71 13.63 10.71 15.92
CA ALA A 71 13.43 11.53 14.74
C ALA A 71 14.74 12.20 14.27
N GLY A 72 15.86 11.47 14.36
CA GLY A 72 17.12 11.79 13.73
C GLY A 72 17.00 11.64 12.22
N LEU A 73 17.75 12.48 11.50
CA LEU A 73 17.84 12.55 10.04
C LEU A 73 17.82 11.14 9.38
N GLN A 74 16.65 10.75 8.88
CA GLN A 74 16.44 9.48 8.17
C GLN A 74 16.94 9.58 6.72
N CYS A 75 18.22 9.90 6.54
CA CYS A 75 18.85 10.20 5.25
C CYS A 75 18.83 9.05 4.21
N PHE A 76 18.27 7.90 4.54
CA PHE A 76 18.25 6.71 3.67
C PHE A 76 16.90 6.00 3.64
N LEU A 77 15.82 6.58 4.19
CA LEU A 77 14.48 5.97 4.08
C LEU A 77 14.02 5.89 2.62
N ASP A 78 14.21 6.96 1.86
CA ASP A 78 13.93 6.98 0.41
C ASP A 78 14.74 5.93 -0.35
N PHE A 79 15.93 5.57 0.14
CA PHE A 79 16.74 4.49 -0.43
C PHE A 79 16.20 3.11 -0.02
N ALA A 80 15.71 2.96 1.21
CA ALA A 80 15.20 1.70 1.74
C ALA A 80 13.99 1.18 0.95
N GLU A 81 13.15 2.08 0.41
CA GLU A 81 12.02 1.71 -0.47
C GLU A 81 12.47 1.03 -1.77
N SER A 82 13.72 1.23 -2.20
CA SER A 82 14.28 0.62 -3.41
C SER A 82 14.90 -0.77 -3.20
N ILE A 83 14.94 -1.26 -1.96
CA ILE A 83 15.53 -2.57 -1.65
C ILE A 83 14.57 -3.67 -2.09
N GLN A 84 14.77 -4.17 -3.31
CA GLN A 84 14.04 -5.33 -3.80
C GLN A 84 14.27 -6.56 -2.89
N PRO A 85 13.24 -7.38 -2.63
CA PRO A 85 13.40 -8.62 -1.89
C PRO A 85 14.47 -9.49 -2.56
N GLN A 86 15.44 -9.95 -1.78
CA GLN A 86 16.57 -10.71 -2.29
C GLN A 86 16.08 -12.09 -2.77
N SER A 87 16.02 -12.29 -4.09
CA SER A 87 15.69 -13.61 -4.65
C SER A 87 16.79 -14.62 -4.34
N VAL A 88 16.45 -15.92 -4.34
CA VAL A 88 17.42 -17.01 -4.13
C VAL A 88 18.61 -16.91 -5.09
N LEU A 89 18.35 -16.55 -6.34
CA LEU A 89 19.37 -16.36 -7.37
C LEU A 89 20.28 -15.16 -7.06
N ARG A 90 19.70 -14.03 -6.64
CA ARG A 90 20.47 -12.83 -6.26
C ARG A 90 21.29 -13.09 -4.99
N ALA A 91 20.75 -13.85 -4.03
CA ALA A 91 21.47 -14.29 -2.84
C ALA A 91 22.67 -15.18 -3.20
N ALA A 92 22.49 -16.14 -4.11
CA ALA A 92 23.57 -17.01 -4.59
C ALA A 92 24.67 -16.26 -5.36
N ILE A 93 24.29 -15.27 -6.18
CA ILE A 93 25.27 -14.43 -6.88
C ILE A 93 26.06 -13.57 -5.89
N THR A 94 25.36 -12.91 -4.97
CA THR A 94 26.00 -12.00 -4.01
C THR A 94 26.80 -12.72 -2.93
N SER A 95 26.47 -13.97 -2.60
CA SER A 95 27.25 -14.77 -1.64
C SER A 95 28.66 -15.11 -2.14
N ALA A 96 28.86 -15.20 -3.46
CA ALA A 96 30.17 -15.46 -4.05
C ALA A 96 31.16 -14.28 -3.88
N TYR A 97 30.65 -13.07 -3.65
CA TYR A 97 31.46 -11.85 -3.58
C TYR A 97 31.51 -11.22 -2.18
N ARG A 98 30.79 -11.76 -1.19
CA ARG A 98 30.83 -11.27 0.20
C ARG A 98 31.75 -12.14 1.06
N ARG A 99 32.57 -11.51 1.90
CA ARG A 99 33.32 -12.21 2.96
C ARG A 99 32.48 -12.27 4.24
N PRO A 100 32.47 -13.39 4.98
CA PRO A 100 31.83 -13.47 6.28
C PRO A 100 32.38 -12.40 7.23
N GLU A 101 31.52 -11.74 7.99
CA GLU A 101 31.90 -10.61 8.86
C GLU A 101 33.04 -10.95 9.82
N GLN A 102 33.06 -12.18 10.33
CA GLN A 102 34.10 -12.70 11.23
C GLN A 102 35.51 -12.70 10.61
N GLU A 103 35.63 -12.71 9.28
CA GLU A 103 36.90 -12.67 8.56
C GLU A 103 37.36 -11.23 8.24
N VAL A 104 36.49 -10.24 8.45
CA VAL A 104 36.74 -8.84 8.06
C VAL A 104 36.98 -7.94 9.28
N VAL A 105 36.65 -8.40 10.48
CA VAL A 105 36.95 -7.68 11.73
C VAL A 105 38.33 -8.07 12.23
N PRO A 106 39.27 -7.12 12.40
CA PRO A 106 40.54 -7.39 13.09
C PRO A 106 40.26 -7.74 14.55
N MET A 107 40.85 -8.84 15.03
CA MET A 107 40.89 -9.18 16.45
C MET A 107 41.81 -8.23 17.23
#